data_AF-A0A401PNV4-F1
#
_entry.id   AF-A0A401PNV4-F1
#
_cell.length_a   1.000
_cell.length_b   1.000
_cell.length_c   1.000
_cell.angle_alpha   90.00
_cell.angle_beta   90.00
_cell.angle_gamma   90.00
#
_symmetry.space_group_name_H-M   'P 1'
#
loop_
_entity.id
_entity.type
_entity.pdbx_description
1 polymer ?
#
loop_
_entity_poly.entity_id
_entity_poly.type
_entity_poly.pdbx_seq_one_letter_code
_entity_poly.pdbx_strand_id
1 'polypeptide(L)'
;GVLTCFYITLLSRVGERVAASIRKELFATLLRQDVAFFDATRTGHLVSRLTNDIQEFKSSFKLVVSQGLRSAAQTIGCLVSLYFVSPKLTNLMCVVMPVLVGIGAYLGSYLRELSQKAQEQISKATCVADEALGNVRTVKAFAMEDLEIEFFSKEVDKSSNMNEILGFGIGIFQGLSNFTLNCTVLGTICVSGLLLAKEQLRAGDMMSFLVATQTVQRSLANMSITFGQ
;
A
#
# COMPACT_ATOMS: atom_id res chain seq x y z
N GLY A 1 19.09 16.34 -3.13
CA GLY A 1 20.25 15.42 -3.19
C GLY A 1 20.76 15.11 -1.79
N VAL A 2 21.60 15.99 -1.24
CA VAL A 2 22.26 15.77 0.06
C VAL A 2 21.26 15.61 1.23
N LEU A 3 20.25 16.48 1.31
CA LEU A 3 19.20 16.39 2.35
C LEU A 3 18.45 15.05 2.31
N THR A 4 18.19 14.54 1.11
CA THR A 4 17.49 13.27 0.87
C THR A 4 18.36 12.08 1.30
N CYS A 5 19.65 12.08 0.97
CA CYS A 5 20.59 11.06 1.45
C CYS A 5 20.72 11.07 2.98
N PHE A 6 20.85 12.25 3.58
CA PHE A 6 20.95 12.40 5.03
C PHE A 6 19.69 11.89 5.75
N TYR A 7 18.51 12.23 5.21
CA TYR A 7 17.24 11.73 5.72
C TYR A 7 17.12 10.19 5.63
N ILE A 8 17.38 9.61 4.45
CA ILE A 8 17.26 8.16 4.24
C ILE A 8 18.23 7.40 5.14
N THR A 9 19.46 7.91 5.32
CA THR A 9 20.47 7.27 6.18
C THR A 9 20.12 7.37 7.67
N LEU A 10 19.62 8.52 8.14
CA LEU A 10 19.11 8.66 9.51
C LEU A 10 17.94 7.72 9.77
N LEU A 11 16.96 7.71 8.87
CA LEU A 11 15.79 6.84 8.98
C LEU A 11 16.19 5.36 9.00
N SER A 12 17.08 4.95 8.09
CA SER A 12 17.57 3.58 8.06
C SER A 12 18.31 3.21 9.35
N ARG A 13 19.09 4.13 9.94
CA ARG A 13 19.78 3.88 11.20
C ARG A 13 18.81 3.76 12.38
N VAL A 14 17.80 4.62 12.45
CA VAL A 14 16.77 4.55 13.50
C VAL A 14 15.96 3.27 13.35
N GLY A 15 15.51 2.95 12.13
CA GLY A 15 14.80 1.70 11.85
C GLY A 15 15.59 0.45 12.21
N GLU A 16 16.90 0.43 11.93
CA GLU A 16 17.78 -0.68 12.33
C GLU A 16 17.88 -0.82 13.85
N ARG A 17 18.04 0.29 14.57
CA ARG A 17 18.13 0.25 16.04
C ARG A 17 16.83 -0.24 16.67
N VAL A 18 15.69 0.25 16.19
CA VAL A 18 14.37 -0.18 16.68
C VAL A 18 14.17 -1.66 16.39
N ALA A 19 14.43 -2.13 15.17
CA ALA A 19 14.32 -3.54 14.82
C ALA A 19 15.26 -4.43 15.66
N ALA A 20 16.48 -3.97 15.93
CA ALA A 20 17.44 -4.67 16.79
C ALA A 20 16.99 -4.71 18.25
N SER A 21 16.42 -3.63 18.79
CA SER A 21 15.83 -3.61 20.13
C SER A 21 14.65 -4.57 20.25
N ILE A 22 13.73 -4.54 19.27
CA ILE A 22 12.60 -5.47 19.21
C ILE A 22 13.08 -6.92 19.15
N ARG A 23 14.08 -7.25 18.32
CA ARG A 23 14.69 -8.61 18.28
C ARG A 23 15.21 -9.06 19.64
N LYS A 24 15.94 -8.18 20.34
CA LYS A 24 16.53 -8.50 21.64
C LYS A 24 15.46 -8.72 22.70
N GLU A 25 14.44 -7.86 22.72
CA GLU A 25 13.36 -7.91 23.70
C GLU A 25 12.42 -9.10 23.46
N LEU A 26 12.09 -9.41 22.20
CA LEU A 26 11.35 -10.62 21.84
C LEU A 26 12.13 -11.89 22.20
N PHE A 27 13.43 -11.94 21.90
CA PHE A 27 14.25 -13.10 22.24
C PHE A 27 14.33 -13.30 23.77
N ALA A 28 14.50 -12.21 24.53
CA ALA A 28 14.51 -12.26 25.99
C ALA A 28 13.16 -12.68 26.58
N THR A 29 12.05 -12.25 25.98
CA THR A 29 10.68 -12.60 26.41
C THR A 29 10.37 -14.07 26.10
N LEU A 30 10.73 -14.56 24.91
CA LEU A 30 10.55 -15.96 24.53
C LEU A 30 11.31 -16.91 25.48
N LEU A 31 12.55 -16.55 25.84
CA LEU A 31 13.35 -17.32 26.81
C LEU A 31 12.78 -17.37 28.23
N ARG A 32 11.88 -16.44 28.59
CA ARG A 32 11.21 -16.39 29.90
C ARG A 32 9.84 -17.07 29.91
N GLN A 33 9.42 -17.64 28.79
CA GLN A 33 8.09 -18.20 28.61
C GLN A 33 8.04 -19.66 29.07
N ASP A 34 6.89 -20.09 29.58
CA ASP A 34 6.73 -21.45 30.12
C ASP A 34 6.89 -22.53 29.05
N VAL A 35 7.38 -23.71 29.46
CA VAL A 35 7.59 -24.87 28.57
C VAL A 35 6.30 -25.29 27.85
N ALA A 36 5.14 -25.11 28.50
CA ALA A 36 3.82 -25.37 27.90
C ALA A 36 3.55 -24.53 26.63
N PHE A 37 4.12 -23.32 26.54
CA PHE A 37 4.02 -22.49 25.33
C PHE A 37 4.84 -23.06 24.17
N PHE A 38 6.00 -23.68 24.47
CA PHE A 38 6.85 -24.33 23.48
C PHE A 38 6.29 -25.69 23.02
N ASP A 39 5.52 -26.38 23.88
CA ASP A 39 4.80 -27.59 23.49
C ASP A 39 3.61 -27.27 22.56
N ALA A 40 2.95 -26.13 22.78
CA ALA A 40 1.83 -25.68 21.92
C ALA A 40 2.30 -25.08 20.58
N THR A 41 3.54 -24.58 20.49
CA THR A 41 4.01 -23.79 19.34
C THR A 41 5.29 -24.37 18.76
N ARG A 42 5.28 -24.81 17.49
CA ARG A 42 6.49 -25.31 16.81
C ARG A 42 7.63 -24.27 16.85
N THR A 43 8.78 -24.66 17.38
CA THR A 43 10.00 -23.82 17.49
C THR A 43 10.43 -23.20 16.16
N GLY A 44 10.23 -23.89 15.03
CA GLY A 44 10.50 -23.35 13.69
C GLY A 44 9.64 -22.13 13.32
N HIS A 45 8.40 -22.06 13.80
CA HIS A 45 7.50 -20.93 13.55
C HIS A 45 7.93 -19.69 14.36
N LEU A 46 8.46 -19.88 15.57
CA LEU A 46 9.01 -18.79 16.40
C LEU A 46 10.26 -18.16 15.78
N VAL A 47 11.17 -18.97 15.22
CA VAL A 47 12.37 -18.49 14.52
C VAL A 47 12.00 -17.75 13.23
N SER A 48 11.00 -18.28 12.50
CA SER A 48 10.45 -17.61 11.30
C SER A 48 9.88 -16.24 11.65
N ARG A 49 9.03 -16.13 12.69
CA ARG A 49 8.49 -14.83 13.15
C ARG A 49 9.58 -13.85 13.59
N LEU A 50 10.58 -14.31 14.36
CA LEU A 50 11.67 -13.45 14.82
C LEU A 50 12.50 -12.88 13.65
N THR A 51 12.61 -13.64 12.56
CA THR A 51 13.42 -13.24 11.41
C THR A 51 12.60 -12.48 10.37
N ASN A 52 11.51 -13.09 9.90
CA ASN A 52 10.69 -12.62 8.79
C ASN A 52 9.80 -11.43 9.20
N ASP A 53 9.02 -11.52 10.27
CA ASP A 53 8.12 -10.42 10.67
C ASP A 53 8.91 -9.15 10.99
N ILE A 54 10.11 -9.29 11.57
CA ILE A 54 10.97 -8.14 11.87
C ILE A 54 11.61 -7.56 10.61
N GLN A 55 11.97 -8.41 9.65
CA GLN A 55 12.46 -7.97 8.34
C GLN A 55 11.37 -7.22 7.56
N GLU A 56 10.14 -7.74 7.61
CA GLU A 56 8.98 -7.17 6.97
C GLU A 56 8.59 -5.84 7.63
N PHE A 57 8.52 -5.79 8.96
CA PHE A 57 8.32 -4.55 9.72
C PHE A 57 9.37 -3.49 9.35
N LYS A 58 10.64 -3.89 9.24
CA LYS A 58 11.73 -2.99 8.85
C LYS A 58 11.54 -2.45 7.43
N SER A 59 11.11 -3.29 6.49
CA SER A 59 10.83 -2.88 5.11
C SER A 59 9.66 -1.90 5.05
N SER A 60 8.54 -2.25 5.69
CA SER A 60 7.33 -1.43 5.76
C SER A 60 7.58 -0.11 6.48
N PHE A 61 8.32 -0.10 7.59
CA PHE A 61 8.70 1.12 8.29
C PHE A 61 9.55 2.05 7.42
N LYS A 62 10.53 1.50 6.68
CA LYS A 62 11.32 2.29 5.73
C LYS A 62 10.45 2.88 4.63
N LEU A 63 9.54 2.08 4.06
CA LEU A 63 8.64 2.53 2.99
C LEU A 63 7.68 3.62 3.49
N VAL A 64 6.94 3.35 4.57
CA VAL A 64 5.96 4.29 5.13
C VAL A 64 6.59 5.60 5.52
N VAL A 65 7.75 5.59 6.19
CA VAL A 65 8.37 6.84 6.63
C VAL A 65 9.03 7.56 5.45
N SER A 66 9.80 6.86 4.61
CA SER A 66 10.45 7.46 3.42
C SER A 66 9.44 8.08 2.46
N GLN A 67 8.40 7.32 2.12
CA GLN A 67 7.36 7.73 1.18
C GLN A 67 6.42 8.75 1.83
N GLY A 68 5.97 8.51 3.06
CA GLY A 68 5.06 9.40 3.78
C GLY A 68 5.64 10.78 4.02
N LEU A 69 6.91 10.87 4.45
CA LEU A 69 7.54 12.17 4.66
C LEU A 69 7.78 12.90 3.33
N ARG A 70 8.18 12.18 2.27
CA ARG A 70 8.33 12.76 0.93
C ARG A 70 6.99 13.30 0.42
N SER A 71 5.92 12.53 0.54
CA SER A 71 4.57 12.96 0.15
C SER A 71 4.10 14.15 0.98
N ALA A 72 4.32 14.16 2.30
CA ALA A 72 3.99 15.30 3.16
C ALA A 72 4.76 16.57 2.76
N ALA A 73 6.08 16.47 2.56
CA ALA A 73 6.90 17.59 2.12
C ALA A 73 6.48 18.10 0.73
N GLN A 74 6.08 17.20 -0.17
CA GLN A 74 5.61 17.54 -1.50
C GLN A 74 4.24 18.22 -1.48
N THR A 75 3.33 17.76 -0.63
CA THR A 75 2.02 18.39 -0.40
C THR A 75 2.19 19.81 0.17
N ILE A 76 3.04 19.98 1.18
CA ILE A 76 3.34 21.29 1.76
C ILE A 76 4.01 22.20 0.72
N GLY A 77 5.00 21.68 -0.03
CA GLY A 77 5.66 22.42 -1.10
C GLY A 77 4.70 22.86 -2.21
N CYS A 78 3.74 22.01 -2.59
CA CYS A 78 2.69 22.36 -3.54
C CYS A 78 1.74 23.41 -2.97
N LEU A 79 1.29 23.28 -1.72
CA LEU A 79 0.43 24.28 -1.06
C LEU A 79 1.09 25.65 -1.02
N VAL A 80 2.37 25.71 -0.64
CA VAL A 80 3.13 26.97 -0.57
C VAL A 80 3.36 27.55 -1.96
N SER A 81 3.80 26.74 -2.93
CA SER A 81 3.99 27.18 -4.33
C SER A 81 2.69 27.72 -4.94
N LEU A 82 1.58 27.03 -4.71
CA LEU A 82 0.27 27.40 -5.23
C LEU A 82 -0.24 28.73 -4.63
N TYR A 83 0.03 28.96 -3.35
CA TYR A 83 -0.28 30.22 -2.67
C TYR A 83 0.50 31.41 -3.25
N PHE A 84 1.76 31.20 -3.66
CA PHE A 84 2.59 32.25 -4.25
C PHE A 84 2.26 32.58 -5.71
N VAL A 85 1.74 31.63 -6.50
CA VAL A 85 1.50 31.83 -7.95
C VAL A 85 0.20 32.60 -8.22
N SER A 86 -0.95 32.21 -7.64
CA SER A 86 -2.21 32.99 -7.79
C SER A 86 -3.37 32.45 -6.94
N PRO A 87 -4.15 33.33 -6.25
CA PRO A 87 -5.33 32.93 -5.47
C PRO A 87 -6.44 32.25 -6.30
N LYS A 88 -6.57 32.60 -7.60
CA LYS A 88 -7.60 32.04 -8.49
C LYS A 88 -7.38 30.55 -8.83
N LEU A 89 -6.13 30.13 -9.03
CA LEU A 89 -5.78 28.72 -9.29
C LEU A 89 -5.82 27.87 -8.00
N THR A 90 -5.52 28.50 -6.86
CA THR A 90 -5.66 27.89 -5.54
C THR A 90 -7.10 27.45 -5.28
N ASN A 91 -8.08 28.29 -5.64
CA ASN A 91 -9.49 27.96 -5.42
C ASN A 91 -9.97 26.78 -6.29
N LEU A 92 -9.48 26.67 -7.53
CA LEU A 92 -9.79 25.55 -8.42
C LEU A 92 -9.21 24.23 -7.87
N MET A 93 -7.96 24.25 -7.40
CA MET A 93 -7.34 23.10 -6.75
C MET A 93 -8.01 22.74 -5.43
N CYS A 94 -8.45 23.73 -4.65
CA CYS A 94 -9.17 23.51 -3.39
C CYS A 94 -10.48 22.76 -3.58
N VAL A 95 -11.11 22.87 -4.75
CA VAL A 95 -12.32 22.10 -5.13
C VAL A 95 -11.97 20.74 -5.73
N VAL A 96 -10.96 20.66 -6.60
CA VAL A 96 -10.58 19.42 -7.28
C VAL A 96 -9.97 18.41 -6.31
N MET A 97 -9.14 18.84 -5.36
CA MET A 97 -8.49 17.97 -4.38
C MET A 97 -9.46 17.12 -3.53
N PRO A 98 -10.45 17.70 -2.82
CA PRO A 98 -11.35 16.92 -1.98
C PRO A 98 -12.23 15.97 -2.80
N VAL A 99 -12.60 16.33 -4.03
CA VAL A 99 -13.35 15.44 -4.92
C VAL A 99 -12.49 14.22 -5.30
N LEU A 100 -11.23 14.44 -5.67
CA LEU A 100 -10.31 13.36 -6.07
C LEU A 100 -9.97 12.44 -4.88
N VAL A 101 -9.71 13.03 -3.71
CA VAL A 101 -9.46 12.28 -2.48
C VAL A 101 -10.70 11.51 -2.04
N GLY A 102 -11.89 12.11 -2.12
CA GLY A 102 -13.15 11.45 -1.73
C GLY A 102 -13.47 10.23 -2.61
N ILE A 103 -13.35 10.39 -3.94
CA ILE A 103 -13.55 9.28 -4.89
C ILE A 103 -12.50 8.19 -4.67
N GLY A 104 -11.23 8.58 -4.50
CA GLY A 104 -10.13 7.65 -4.24
C GLY A 104 -10.30 6.89 -2.92
N ALA A 105 -10.74 7.56 -1.85
CA ALA A 105 -10.95 6.96 -0.54
C ALA A 105 -12.10 5.95 -0.56
N TYR A 106 -13.22 6.27 -1.22
CA TYR A 106 -14.36 5.37 -1.35
C TYR A 106 -13.98 4.10 -2.11
N LEU A 107 -13.35 4.25 -3.28
CA LEU A 107 -12.90 3.11 -4.09
C LEU A 107 -11.81 2.30 -3.39
N GLY A 108 -10.88 2.97 -2.71
CA GLY A 108 -9.82 2.32 -1.94
C GLY A 108 -10.36 1.49 -0.77
N SER A 109 -11.36 2.02 -0.05
CA SER A 109 -12.03 1.27 1.02
C SER A 109 -12.75 0.03 0.49
N TYR A 110 -13.41 0.13 -0.66
CA TYR A 110 -14.09 -0.99 -1.30
C TYR A 110 -13.09 -2.08 -1.75
N LEU A 111 -11.98 -1.69 -2.39
CA LEU A 111 -10.91 -2.61 -2.77
C LEU A 111 -10.27 -3.27 -1.55
N ARG A 112 -10.09 -2.53 -0.45
CA ARG A 112 -9.53 -3.07 0.78
C ARG A 112 -10.41 -4.15 1.40
N GLU A 113 -11.73 -3.96 1.40
CA GLU A 113 -12.65 -4.97 1.91
C GLU A 113 -12.64 -6.25 1.04
N LEU A 114 -12.56 -6.09 -0.28
CA LEU A 114 -12.38 -7.22 -1.21
C LEU A 114 -11.05 -7.94 -0.99
N SER A 115 -9.95 -7.20 -0.79
CA SER A 115 -8.63 -7.77 -0.52
C SER A 115 -8.63 -8.58 0.78
N GLN A 116 -9.30 -8.07 1.83
CA GLN A 116 -9.43 -8.78 3.09
C GLN A 116 -10.22 -10.09 2.93
N LYS A 117 -11.31 -10.09 2.16
CA LYS A 117 -12.09 -11.31 1.86
C LYS A 117 -11.29 -12.32 1.04
N ALA A 118 -10.50 -11.87 0.05
CA ALA A 118 -9.62 -12.74 -0.71
C ALA A 118 -8.54 -13.37 0.18
N GLN A 119 -7.94 -12.57 1.07
CA GLN A 119 -6.91 -13.04 2.00
C GLN A 119 -7.47 -14.03 3.03
N GLU A 120 -8.67 -13.82 3.57
CA GLU A 120 -9.34 -14.79 4.43
C GLU A 120 -9.56 -16.13 3.72
N GLN A 121 -9.89 -16.11 2.43
CA GLN A 121 -10.10 -17.32 1.65
C GLN A 121 -8.78 -18.08 1.40
N ILE A 122 -7.69 -17.36 1.09
CA ILE A 122 -6.33 -17.93 1.03
C ILE A 122 -5.95 -18.55 2.38
N SER A 123 -6.24 -17.87 3.48
CA SER A 123 -5.93 -18.36 4.82
C SER A 123 -6.69 -19.65 5.15
N LYS A 124 -7.94 -19.80 4.71
CA LYS A 124 -8.69 -21.06 4.86
C LYS A 124 -8.06 -22.20 4.07
N ALA A 125 -7.72 -21.97 2.80
CA ALA A 125 -7.03 -22.98 1.98
C ALA A 125 -5.68 -23.41 2.61
N THR A 126 -4.95 -22.45 3.16
CA THR A 126 -3.69 -22.71 3.88
C THR A 126 -3.93 -23.53 5.15
N CYS A 127 -5.01 -23.25 5.90
CA CYS A 127 -5.35 -24.01 7.09
C CYS A 127 -5.70 -25.48 6.77
N VAL A 128 -6.45 -25.72 5.69
CA VAL A 128 -6.77 -27.08 5.22
C VAL A 128 -5.48 -27.82 4.86
N ALA A 129 -4.57 -27.17 4.14
CA ALA A 129 -3.27 -27.77 3.82
C ALA A 129 -2.44 -28.09 5.07
N ASP A 130 -2.43 -27.19 6.06
CA ASP A 130 -1.68 -27.40 7.31
C ASP A 130 -2.28 -28.55 8.14
N GLU A 131 -3.61 -28.71 8.16
CA GLU A 131 -4.28 -29.82 8.83
C GLU A 131 -4.01 -31.16 8.14
N ALA A 132 -4.11 -31.20 6.80
CA ALA A 132 -3.84 -32.38 5.98
C ALA A 132 -2.38 -32.84 6.12
N LEU A 133 -1.42 -31.90 6.00
CA LEU A 133 0.01 -32.20 6.11
C LEU A 133 0.42 -32.48 7.56
N GLY A 134 -0.18 -31.79 8.53
CA GLY A 134 0.02 -32.04 9.96
C GLY A 134 -0.38 -33.45 10.37
N ASN A 135 -1.48 -33.96 9.81
CA ASN A 135 -2.03 -35.29 10.08
C ASN A 135 -1.81 -36.29 8.92
N VAL A 136 -0.74 -36.12 8.14
CA VAL A 136 -0.48 -36.95 6.94
C VAL A 136 -0.48 -38.46 7.22
N ARG A 137 -0.07 -38.88 8.42
CA ARG A 137 -0.11 -40.29 8.85
C ARG A 137 -1.54 -40.83 8.92
N THR A 138 -2.48 -40.02 9.40
CA THR A 138 -3.91 -40.36 9.48
C THR A 138 -4.52 -40.41 8.09
N VAL A 139 -4.24 -39.43 7.24
CA VAL A 139 -4.74 -39.39 5.85
C VAL A 139 -4.29 -40.65 5.08
N LYS A 140 -3.01 -41.02 5.20
CA LYS A 140 -2.48 -42.25 4.59
C LYS A 140 -3.03 -43.53 5.21
N ALA A 141 -3.30 -43.54 6.51
CA ALA A 141 -3.88 -44.71 7.18
C ALA A 141 -5.31 -45.00 6.71
N PHE A 142 -6.06 -43.98 6.30
CA PHE A 142 -7.41 -44.10 5.75
C PHE A 142 -7.47 -44.07 4.21
N ALA A 143 -6.32 -43.98 3.52
CA ALA A 143 -6.22 -43.87 2.06
C ALA A 143 -7.12 -42.76 1.46
N MET A 144 -7.18 -41.61 2.14
CA MET A 144 -8.06 -40.48 1.82
C MET A 144 -7.33 -39.35 1.06
N GLU A 145 -6.20 -39.63 0.42
CA GLU A 145 -5.40 -38.60 -0.26
C GLU A 145 -6.17 -37.85 -1.34
N ASP A 146 -6.92 -38.55 -2.20
CA ASP A 146 -7.66 -37.94 -3.31
C ASP A 146 -8.78 -36.99 -2.84
N LEU A 147 -9.44 -37.35 -1.73
CA LEU A 147 -10.51 -36.55 -1.14
C LEU A 147 -9.96 -35.25 -0.53
N GLU A 148 -8.80 -35.32 0.12
CA GLU A 148 -8.13 -34.13 0.67
C GLU A 148 -7.61 -33.20 -0.43
N ILE A 149 -7.11 -33.77 -1.54
CA ILE A 149 -6.70 -33.03 -2.73
C ILE A 149 -7.91 -32.31 -3.35
N GLU A 150 -9.08 -32.98 -3.46
CA GLU A 150 -10.30 -32.36 -3.97
C GLU A 150 -10.77 -31.20 -3.07
N PHE A 151 -10.74 -31.39 -1.74
CA PHE A 151 -11.08 -30.33 -0.79
C PHE A 151 -10.15 -29.12 -0.91
N PHE A 152 -8.83 -29.35 -0.99
CA PHE A 152 -7.86 -28.28 -1.19
C PHE A 152 -8.08 -27.57 -2.54
N SER A 153 -8.27 -28.31 -3.63
CA SER A 153 -8.53 -27.76 -4.96
C SER A 153 -9.75 -26.83 -4.95
N LYS A 154 -10.84 -27.26 -4.29
CA LYS A 154 -12.08 -26.47 -4.20
C LYS A 154 -11.89 -25.14 -3.46
N GLU A 155 -11.10 -25.12 -2.39
CA GLU A 155 -10.81 -23.88 -1.66
C GLU A 155 -9.86 -22.97 -2.45
N VAL A 156 -8.89 -23.54 -3.17
CA VAL A 156 -8.01 -22.79 -4.08
C VAL A 156 -8.78 -22.18 -5.24
N ASP A 157 -9.70 -22.92 -5.86
CA ASP A 157 -10.53 -22.40 -6.97
C ASP A 157 -11.40 -21.23 -6.53
N LYS A 158 -12.01 -21.33 -5.33
CA LYS A 158 -12.75 -20.20 -4.73
C LYS A 158 -11.84 -18.99 -4.50
N SER A 159 -10.64 -19.21 -3.98
CA SER A 159 -9.65 -18.16 -3.74
C SER A 159 -9.19 -17.52 -5.06
N SER A 160 -8.99 -18.31 -6.10
CA SER A 160 -8.60 -17.86 -7.44
C SER A 160 -9.69 -16.95 -8.03
N ASN A 161 -10.95 -17.38 -8.00
CA ASN A 161 -12.07 -16.60 -8.52
C ASN A 161 -12.24 -15.26 -7.74
N MET A 162 -12.07 -15.29 -6.41
CA MET A 162 -12.11 -14.06 -5.61
C MET A 162 -10.96 -13.10 -5.96
N ASN A 163 -9.75 -13.62 -6.18
CA ASN A 163 -8.60 -12.84 -6.63
C ASN A 163 -8.75 -12.32 -8.07
N GLU A 164 -9.43 -13.05 -8.94
CA GLU A 164 -9.70 -12.59 -10.30
C GLU A 164 -10.68 -11.40 -10.29
N ILE A 165 -11.74 -11.47 -9.47
CA ILE A 165 -12.66 -10.35 -9.25
C ILE A 165 -11.93 -9.14 -8.64
N LEU A 166 -11.07 -9.38 -7.65
CA LEU A 166 -10.21 -8.35 -7.07
C LEU A 166 -9.31 -7.72 -8.14
N GLY A 167 -8.63 -8.54 -8.95
CA GLY A 167 -7.73 -8.10 -10.00
C GLY A 167 -8.44 -7.28 -11.08
N PHE A 168 -9.65 -7.70 -11.47
CA PHE A 168 -10.49 -6.93 -12.38
C PHE A 168 -10.93 -5.60 -11.76
N GLY A 169 -11.29 -5.57 -10.48
CA GLY A 169 -11.59 -4.36 -9.72
C GLY A 169 -10.41 -3.39 -9.65
N ILE A 170 -9.20 -3.90 -9.37
CA ILE A 170 -7.95 -3.13 -9.40
C ILE A 170 -7.68 -2.61 -10.80
N GLY A 171 -7.89 -3.42 -11.84
CA GLY A 171 -7.73 -3.02 -13.23
C GLY A 171 -8.66 -1.88 -13.64
N ILE A 172 -9.95 -1.97 -13.31
CA ILE A 172 -10.92 -0.90 -13.54
C ILE A 172 -10.53 0.36 -12.77
N PHE A 173 -10.15 0.21 -11.50
CA PHE A 173 -9.75 1.34 -10.66
C PHE A 173 -8.50 2.05 -11.23
N GLN A 174 -7.48 1.29 -11.62
CA GLN A 174 -6.26 1.81 -12.25
C GLN A 174 -6.57 2.50 -13.58
N GLY A 175 -7.46 1.92 -14.39
CA GLY A 175 -7.91 2.49 -15.66
C GLY A 175 -8.67 3.80 -15.48
N LEU A 176 -9.68 3.82 -14.61
CA LEU A 176 -10.49 5.01 -14.30
C LEU A 176 -9.65 6.12 -13.66
N SER A 177 -8.71 5.76 -12.78
CA SER A 177 -7.76 6.70 -12.20
C SER A 177 -6.88 7.32 -13.28
N ASN A 178 -6.25 6.53 -14.16
CA ASN A 178 -5.47 7.06 -15.28
C ASN A 178 -6.29 7.96 -16.21
N PHE A 179 -7.53 7.58 -16.51
CA PHE A 179 -8.42 8.40 -17.32
C PHE A 179 -8.72 9.75 -16.64
N THR A 180 -9.10 9.72 -15.36
CA THR A 180 -9.36 10.93 -14.55
C THR A 180 -8.14 11.84 -14.48
N LEU A 181 -6.94 11.25 -14.34
CA LEU A 181 -5.68 11.99 -14.32
C LEU A 181 -5.44 12.70 -15.66
N ASN A 182 -5.57 12.00 -16.78
CA ASN A 182 -5.42 12.59 -18.11
C ASN A 182 -6.46 13.68 -18.38
N CYS A 183 -7.72 13.46 -18.01
CA CYS A 183 -8.78 14.47 -18.11
C CYS A 183 -8.49 15.72 -17.26
N THR A 184 -7.96 15.55 -16.05
CA THR A 184 -7.59 16.68 -15.17
C THR A 184 -6.48 17.51 -15.80
N VAL A 185 -5.45 16.87 -16.37
CA VAL A 185 -4.36 17.59 -17.07
C VAL A 185 -4.91 18.37 -18.26
N LEU A 186 -5.72 17.74 -19.11
CA LEU A 186 -6.35 18.41 -20.25
C LEU A 186 -7.24 19.59 -19.82
N GLY A 187 -8.03 19.41 -18.75
CA GLY A 187 -8.86 20.46 -18.17
C GLY A 187 -8.01 21.64 -17.67
N THR A 188 -6.92 21.37 -16.96
CA THR A 188 -5.99 22.43 -16.51
C THR A 188 -5.32 23.16 -17.66
N ILE A 189 -4.97 22.46 -18.75
CA ILE A 189 -4.40 23.08 -19.96
C ILE A 189 -5.44 24.00 -20.63
N CYS A 190 -6.68 23.55 -20.80
CA CYS A 190 -7.75 24.36 -21.40
C CYS A 190 -8.06 25.61 -20.57
N VAL A 191 -8.20 25.46 -19.25
CA VAL A 191 -8.47 26.59 -18.35
C VAL A 191 -7.30 27.58 -18.32
N SER A 192 -6.06 27.07 -18.27
CA SER A 192 -4.88 27.93 -18.29
C SER A 192 -4.70 28.65 -19.63
N GLY A 193 -4.99 27.97 -20.75
CA GLY A 193 -4.99 28.58 -22.09
C GLY A 193 -6.05 29.66 -22.25
N LEU A 194 -7.25 29.47 -21.69
CA LEU A 194 -8.31 30.48 -21.65
C LEU A 194 -7.96 31.70 -20.79
N LEU A 195 -7.20 31.50 -19.70
CA LEU A 195 -6.70 32.61 -18.87
C LEU A 195 -5.50 33.34 -19.51
N LEU A 196 -4.68 32.64 -20.29
CA LEU A 196 -3.59 33.21 -21.08
C LEU A 196 -4.16 34.13 -22.19
N ALA A 197 -5.23 33.70 -22.86
CA ALA A 197 -5.93 34.48 -23.88
C ALA A 197 -6.59 35.76 -23.33
N LYS A 198 -6.82 35.84 -22.01
CA LYS A 198 -7.32 37.05 -21.31
C LYS A 198 -6.21 37.96 -20.79
N GLU A 199 -4.94 37.72 -21.14
CA GLU A 199 -3.73 38.42 -20.66
C GLU A 199 -3.57 38.50 -19.13
N GLN A 200 -4.30 37.69 -18.36
CA GLN A 200 -4.25 37.71 -16.89
C GLN A 200 -3.12 36.86 -16.29
N LEU A 201 -2.41 36.07 -17.10
CA LEU A 201 -1.31 35.19 -16.66
C LEU A 201 -0.15 35.19 -17.65
N ARG A 202 1.08 35.10 -17.12
CA ARG A 202 2.27 34.84 -17.94
C ARG A 202 2.39 33.35 -18.25
N ALA A 203 2.96 33.02 -19.40
CA ALA A 203 3.21 31.63 -19.82
C ALA A 203 4.03 30.82 -18.79
N GLY A 204 4.91 31.49 -18.02
CA GLY A 204 5.70 30.87 -16.95
C GLY A 204 4.87 30.36 -15.77
N ASP A 205 3.78 31.05 -15.41
CA ASP A 205 2.90 30.65 -14.31
C ASP A 205 2.03 29.44 -14.71
N MET A 206 1.63 29.38 -15.98
CA MET A 206 0.94 28.21 -16.55
C MET A 206 1.82 26.96 -16.52
N MET A 207 3.10 27.10 -16.90
CA MET A 207 4.02 25.97 -16.92
C MET A 207 4.32 25.47 -15.50
N SER A 208 4.48 26.39 -14.55
CA SER A 208 4.67 26.07 -13.13
C SER A 208 3.44 25.36 -12.54
N PHE A 209 2.23 25.80 -12.90
CA PHE A 209 0.98 25.16 -12.45
C PHE A 209 0.79 23.75 -13.05
N LEU A 210 1.12 23.56 -14.32
CA LEU A 210 1.01 22.26 -14.99
C LEU A 210 1.98 21.24 -14.39
N VAL A 211 3.22 21.67 -14.11
CA VAL A 211 4.23 20.84 -13.42
C VAL A 211 3.80 20.52 -12.00
N ALA A 212 3.26 21.48 -11.25
CA ALA A 212 2.75 21.25 -9.89
C ALA A 212 1.58 20.25 -9.90
N THR A 213 0.65 20.38 -10.85
CA THR A 213 -0.49 19.46 -11.02
C THR A 213 -0.04 18.03 -11.33
N GLN A 214 0.88 17.85 -12.28
CA GLN A 214 1.44 16.53 -12.58
C GLN A 214 2.18 15.92 -11.38
N THR A 215 2.85 16.76 -10.60
CA THR A 215 3.59 16.34 -9.41
C THR A 215 2.63 15.82 -8.33
N VAL A 216 1.52 16.53 -8.10
CA VAL A 216 0.45 16.12 -7.18
C VAL A 216 -0.19 14.81 -7.65
N GLN A 217 -0.49 14.69 -8.94
CA GLN A 217 -1.06 13.47 -9.53
C GLN A 217 -0.16 12.24 -9.32
N ARG A 218 1.14 12.37 -9.60
CA ARG A 218 2.10 11.28 -9.37
C ARG A 218 2.19 10.89 -7.90
N SER A 219 2.13 11.86 -6.99
CA SER A 219 2.14 11.58 -5.56
C SER A 219 0.88 10.85 -5.11
N LEU A 220 -0.29 11.22 -5.64
CA LEU A 220 -1.55 10.56 -5.34
C LEU A 220 -1.59 9.12 -5.88
N ALA A 221 -1.09 8.89 -7.09
CA ALA A 221 -0.95 7.57 -7.68
C ALA A 221 -0.05 6.67 -6.82
N ASN A 222 1.09 7.19 -6.35
CA ASN A 222 1.99 6.45 -5.47
C ASN A 222 1.37 6.16 -4.10
N MET A 223 0.60 7.08 -3.53
CA MET A 223 -0.14 6.82 -2.29
C MET A 223 -1.18 5.73 -2.50
N SER A 224 -1.94 5.77 -3.60
CA SER A 224 -2.93 4.75 -3.92
C SER A 224 -2.33 3.35 -4.05
N ILE A 225 -1.13 3.23 -4.63
CA ILE A 225 -0.40 1.95 -4.73
C ILE A 225 0.07 1.50 -3.34
N THR A 226 0.50 2.44 -2.49
CA THR A 226 0.99 2.12 -1.13
C THR A 226 -0.14 1.70 -0.18
N PHE A 227 -1.37 2.21 -0.39
CA PHE A 227 -2.55 1.78 0.38
C PHE A 227 -3.18 0.47 -0.13
N GLY A 228 -2.79 0.03 -1.33
CA GLY A 228 -3.24 -1.24 -1.91
C GLY A 228 -2.34 -2.43 -1.60
N GLN A 229 -1.20 -2.22 -0.92
CA GLN A 229 -0.37 -3.26 -0.31
C GLN A 229 -0.62 -3.32 1.19
#